data_AF-A0A9P8V1G7-F1
#
_entry.id   AF-A0A9P8V1G7-F1
#
_cell.length_a   1.000
_cell.length_b   1.000
_cell.length_c   1.000
_cell.angle_alpha   90.00
_cell.angle_beta   90.00
_cell.angle_gamma   90.00
#
_symmetry.space_group_name_H-M   'P 1'
#
loop_
_entity.id
_entity.type
_entity.pdbx_description
1 polymer ?
#
loop_
_entity_poly.entity_id
_entity_poly.type
_entity_poly.pdbx_seq_one_letter_code
_entity_poly.pdbx_strand_id
1 'polypeptide(L)'
;MKFLCDHYQTKEALALWAGVNECVISKHFFWSAGTLIQKSQEGLLRSLLYDVFLQCPQAAQEVCPIRWAAAMRGEKDPESWKLPELRHTVLKLAEYHNLRYKFCFFIDGLDEYDGDHHDIIRIMATLAASPNIKLCLSSRPWNIFEDAYGRALDQKLYLQDLTRNDISLYAHHRLEEHPNWVAPLDDAEKLHCRQLILEITEKAQGVFLWVFLVIQSLHEGLTNGDSIPVLHRRIRTLPADLEQFFKHMLSTVDPFYHAQMVQSFQVANASSGALPLMLYVFMDEELDHAGFALKAPVHQMPMYNVQRQHERMKRQLNGRCKGLLEVHSNPMEISYLKYEVDFLHRTVRDFLRTREM
;
A
#
# COMPACT_ATOMS: atom_id res chain seq x y z
N MET A 1 -2.75 -8.04 2.09
CA MET A 1 -3.55 -8.98 2.90
C MET A 1 -5.07 -8.71 2.92
N LYS A 2 -5.56 -7.48 2.72
CA LYS A 2 -7.01 -7.13 2.79
C LYS A 2 -7.96 -8.01 1.94
N PHE A 3 -7.62 -8.27 0.68
CA PHE A 3 -8.43 -9.14 -0.18
C PHE A 3 -8.58 -10.55 0.41
N LEU A 4 -7.48 -11.12 0.91
CA LEU A 4 -7.44 -12.50 1.43
C LEU A 4 -8.35 -12.67 2.65
N CYS A 5 -8.29 -11.77 3.62
CA CYS A 5 -9.07 -11.91 4.86
C CYS A 5 -10.59 -11.78 4.62
N ASP A 6 -11.00 -11.03 3.60
CA ASP A 6 -12.41 -10.82 3.29
C ASP A 6 -12.96 -11.84 2.26
N HIS A 7 -12.07 -12.60 1.59
CA HIS A 7 -12.42 -13.57 0.54
C HIS A 7 -13.24 -14.76 1.07
N TYR A 8 -14.25 -15.18 0.32
CA TYR A 8 -15.16 -16.26 0.74
C TYR A 8 -14.43 -17.60 0.91
N GLN A 9 -13.51 -17.96 0.01
CA GLN A 9 -12.75 -19.22 0.12
C GLN A 9 -11.88 -19.26 1.37
N THR A 10 -11.34 -18.11 1.80
CA THR A 10 -10.56 -18.01 3.04
C THR A 10 -11.46 -18.28 4.24
N LYS A 11 -12.65 -17.69 4.26
CA LYS A 11 -13.64 -17.91 5.33
C LYS A 11 -14.13 -19.35 5.37
N GLU A 12 -14.37 -19.98 4.22
CA GLU A 12 -14.72 -21.41 4.12
C GLU A 12 -13.59 -22.31 4.65
N ALA A 13 -12.34 -22.07 4.24
CA ALA A 13 -11.19 -22.84 4.72
C ALA A 13 -10.99 -22.70 6.24
N LEU A 14 -11.21 -21.49 6.78
CA LEU A 14 -11.14 -21.24 8.22
C LEU A 14 -12.31 -21.90 8.97
N ALA A 15 -13.51 -21.88 8.42
CA ALA A 15 -14.66 -22.59 8.99
C ALA A 15 -14.44 -24.11 9.02
N LEU A 16 -13.90 -24.68 7.94
CA LEU A 16 -13.50 -26.09 7.88
C LEU A 16 -12.47 -26.44 8.95
N TRP A 17 -11.46 -25.59 9.15
CA TRP A 17 -10.46 -25.77 10.22
C TRP A 17 -11.05 -25.60 11.63
N ALA A 18 -12.00 -24.69 11.80
CA ALA A 18 -12.69 -24.50 13.07
C ALA A 18 -13.58 -25.69 13.42
N GLY A 19 -14.13 -26.38 12.42
CA GLY A 19 -14.94 -27.58 12.61
C GLY A 19 -16.28 -27.24 13.25
N VAL A 20 -16.54 -27.76 14.45
CA VAL A 20 -17.75 -27.44 15.22
C VAL A 20 -17.64 -26.10 15.96
N ASN A 21 -16.45 -25.52 16.01
CA ASN A 21 -16.18 -24.25 16.66
C ASN A 21 -16.50 -23.07 15.73
N GLU A 22 -16.86 -21.93 16.30
CA GLU A 22 -16.97 -20.66 15.60
C GLU A 22 -15.56 -20.06 15.36
N CYS A 23 -15.29 -19.59 14.15
CA CYS A 23 -14.04 -18.93 13.81
C CYS A 23 -14.17 -17.41 13.94
N VAL A 24 -13.37 -16.82 14.82
CA VAL A 24 -13.24 -15.37 14.98
C VAL A 24 -12.06 -14.89 14.15
N ILE A 25 -12.29 -13.92 13.28
CA ILE A 25 -11.23 -13.35 12.43
C ILE A 25 -10.92 -11.94 12.93
N SER A 26 -9.65 -11.66 13.16
CA SER A 26 -9.19 -10.29 13.41
C SER A 26 -8.08 -9.88 12.45
N LYS A 27 -8.03 -8.59 12.14
CA LYS A 27 -7.09 -8.04 11.17
C LYS A 27 -6.41 -6.77 11.67
N HIS A 28 -5.13 -6.68 11.40
CA HIS A 28 -4.35 -5.45 11.56
C HIS A 28 -3.46 -5.26 10.35
N PHE A 29 -3.40 -4.02 9.86
CA PHE A 29 -2.55 -3.65 8.73
C PHE A 29 -1.67 -2.51 9.21
N PHE A 30 -0.37 -2.79 9.39
CA PHE A 30 0.58 -1.72 9.62
C PHE A 30 0.61 -0.81 8.40
N TRP A 31 0.76 0.48 8.66
CA TRP A 31 0.84 1.47 7.61
C TRP A 31 1.88 2.52 7.96
N SER A 32 3.03 2.46 7.30
CA SER A 32 4.18 3.37 7.50
C SER A 32 3.88 4.84 7.26
N ALA A 33 2.84 5.16 6.47
CA ALA A 33 2.35 6.54 6.27
C ALA A 33 1.20 6.91 7.24
N GLY A 34 0.72 5.96 8.04
CA GLY A 34 -0.34 6.18 9.01
C GLY A 34 0.09 6.96 10.25
N THR A 35 -0.84 7.07 11.19
CA THR A 35 -0.64 7.64 12.52
C THR A 35 0.31 6.79 13.37
N LEU A 36 0.85 7.36 14.45
CA LEU A 36 1.74 6.63 15.38
C LEU A 36 1.08 5.36 15.93
N ILE A 37 -0.22 5.42 16.25
CA ILE A 37 -0.94 4.26 16.77
C ILE A 37 -1.01 3.12 15.74
N GLN A 38 -1.18 3.43 14.45
CA GLN A 38 -1.24 2.45 13.35
C GLN A 38 0.10 1.75 13.06
N LYS A 39 1.20 2.22 13.65
CA LYS A 39 2.54 1.63 13.54
C LYS A 39 3.02 1.00 14.83
N SER A 40 2.21 1.03 15.88
CA SER A 40 2.60 0.67 17.24
C SER A 40 2.09 -0.71 17.65
N GLN A 41 2.73 -1.30 18.65
CA GLN A 41 2.26 -2.51 19.30
C GLN A 41 0.89 -2.29 19.95
N GLU A 42 0.67 -1.11 20.53
CA GLU A 42 -0.62 -0.73 21.12
C GLU A 42 -1.75 -0.79 20.09
N GLY A 43 -1.54 -0.24 18.89
CA GLY A 43 -2.51 -0.29 17.81
C GLY A 43 -2.82 -1.70 17.35
N LEU A 44 -1.78 -2.53 17.16
CA LEU A 44 -1.95 -3.94 16.82
C LEU A 44 -2.81 -4.67 17.85
N LEU A 45 -2.41 -4.63 19.13
CA LEU A 45 -3.10 -5.38 20.19
C LEU A 45 -4.53 -4.87 20.40
N ARG A 46 -4.77 -3.56 20.28
CA ARG A 46 -6.12 -2.99 20.34
C ARG A 46 -6.99 -3.45 19.17
N SER A 47 -6.48 -3.45 17.94
CA SER A 47 -7.23 -3.98 16.78
C SER A 47 -7.60 -5.44 16.99
N LEU A 48 -6.65 -6.26 17.45
CA LEU A 48 -6.89 -7.68 17.71
C LEU A 48 -7.99 -7.90 18.76
N LEU A 49 -7.86 -7.26 19.92
CA LEU A 49 -8.84 -7.40 20.99
C LEU A 49 -10.21 -6.84 20.62
N TYR A 50 -10.25 -5.70 19.92
CA TYR A 50 -11.50 -5.08 19.50
C TYR A 50 -12.32 -6.03 18.61
N ASP A 51 -11.71 -6.57 17.55
CA ASP A 51 -12.40 -7.51 16.65
C ASP A 51 -12.83 -8.79 17.39
N VAL A 52 -11.98 -9.30 18.28
CA VAL A 52 -12.28 -10.49 19.09
C VAL A 52 -13.47 -10.24 20.00
N PHE A 53 -13.49 -9.14 20.74
CA PHE A 53 -14.59 -8.84 21.67
C PHE A 53 -15.89 -8.47 20.97
N LEU A 54 -15.81 -7.92 19.76
CA LEU A 54 -17.00 -7.63 18.95
C LEU A 54 -17.70 -8.93 18.49
N GLN A 55 -16.92 -9.95 18.13
CA GLN A 55 -17.44 -11.24 17.62
C GLN A 55 -17.68 -12.28 18.73
N CYS A 56 -16.88 -12.24 19.81
CA CYS A 56 -16.94 -13.12 20.96
C CYS A 56 -16.88 -12.31 22.27
N PRO A 57 -17.97 -11.63 22.66
CA PRO A 57 -17.99 -10.85 23.90
C PRO A 57 -17.67 -11.66 25.15
N GLN A 58 -17.96 -12.97 25.15
CA GLN A 58 -17.68 -13.87 26.27
C GLN A 58 -16.18 -14.06 26.50
N ALA A 59 -15.32 -13.87 25.50
CA ALA A 59 -13.88 -13.90 25.68
C ALA A 59 -13.41 -12.79 26.63
N ALA A 60 -14.05 -11.61 26.58
CA ALA A 60 -13.69 -10.47 27.44
C ALA A 60 -13.86 -10.78 28.93
N GLN A 61 -14.85 -11.59 29.29
CA GLN A 61 -15.06 -12.03 30.68
C GLN A 61 -13.87 -12.82 31.23
N GLU A 62 -13.25 -13.67 30.41
CA GLU A 62 -12.15 -14.55 30.84
C GLU A 62 -10.78 -13.89 30.72
N VAL A 63 -10.54 -13.17 29.63
CA VAL A 63 -9.21 -12.61 29.32
C VAL A 63 -8.97 -11.23 29.94
N CYS A 64 -10.03 -10.49 30.27
CA CYS A 64 -9.96 -9.21 30.99
C CYS A 64 -11.11 -9.03 32.03
N PRO A 65 -11.22 -9.93 33.03
CA PRO A 65 -12.36 -9.98 33.96
C PRO A 65 -12.58 -8.69 34.75
N ILE A 66 -11.49 -7.98 35.11
CA ILE A 66 -11.55 -6.73 35.88
C ILE A 66 -12.28 -5.64 35.08
N ARG A 67 -11.88 -5.45 33.81
CA ARG A 67 -12.52 -4.48 32.90
C ARG A 67 -13.95 -4.87 32.56
N TRP A 68 -14.19 -6.16 32.32
CA TRP A 68 -15.54 -6.67 32.11
C TRP A 68 -16.47 -6.34 33.29
N ALA A 69 -16.02 -6.61 34.51
CA ALA A 69 -16.81 -6.35 35.72
C ALA A 69 -17.05 -4.85 35.94
N ALA A 70 -16.05 -3.99 35.68
CA ALA A 70 -16.20 -2.53 35.74
C ALA A 70 -17.23 -2.02 34.74
N ALA A 71 -17.17 -2.48 33.48
CA ALA A 71 -18.13 -2.14 32.44
C ALA A 71 -19.56 -2.58 32.80
N MET A 72 -19.72 -3.78 33.37
CA MET A 72 -21.03 -4.26 33.84
C MET A 72 -21.60 -3.48 35.02
N ARG A 73 -20.75 -2.83 35.84
CA ARG A 73 -21.18 -1.91 36.89
C ARG A 73 -21.49 -0.50 36.39
N GLY A 74 -21.35 -0.25 35.08
CA GLY A 74 -21.57 1.07 34.49
C GLY A 74 -20.50 2.10 34.88
N GLU A 75 -19.34 1.64 35.35
CA GLU A 75 -18.21 2.53 35.62
C GLU A 75 -17.75 3.14 34.30
N LYS A 76 -17.56 4.47 34.27
CA LYS A 76 -16.87 5.10 33.14
C LYS A 76 -15.50 4.47 33.03
N ASP A 77 -15.13 4.00 31.83
CA ASP A 77 -13.82 3.42 31.58
C ASP A 77 -12.75 4.41 32.08
N PRO A 78 -12.09 4.14 33.22
CA PRO A 78 -11.41 5.20 33.95
C PRO A 78 -10.04 5.53 33.36
N GLU A 79 -9.46 4.64 32.54
CA GLU A 79 -8.15 4.82 31.93
C GLU A 79 -8.05 4.13 30.56
N SER A 80 -7.37 4.81 29.62
CA SER A 80 -6.94 4.19 28.37
C SER A 80 -6.15 2.90 28.63
N TRP A 81 -6.45 1.83 27.89
CA TRP A 81 -5.72 0.57 27.93
C TRP A 81 -4.20 0.79 27.85
N LYS A 82 -3.47 0.34 28.88
CA LYS A 82 -1.99 0.42 28.91
C LYS A 82 -1.39 -0.75 28.15
N LEU A 83 -0.21 -0.56 27.55
CA LEU A 83 0.44 -1.60 26.75
C LEU A 83 0.67 -2.94 27.50
N PRO A 84 1.16 -2.96 28.76
CA PRO A 84 1.31 -4.21 29.50
C PRO A 84 -0.01 -4.96 29.70
N GLU A 85 -1.10 -4.22 29.90
CA GLU A 85 -2.44 -4.78 30.05
C GLU A 85 -2.92 -5.39 28.74
N LEU A 86 -2.81 -4.66 27.62
CA LEU A 86 -3.15 -5.16 26.28
C LEU A 86 -2.39 -6.45 25.95
N ARG A 87 -1.09 -6.46 26.23
CA ARG A 87 -0.23 -7.61 25.99
C ARG A 87 -0.68 -8.82 26.82
N HIS A 88 -0.92 -8.61 28.11
CA HIS A 88 -1.42 -9.67 28.99
C HIS A 88 -2.75 -10.24 28.49
N THR A 89 -3.68 -9.37 28.10
CA THR A 89 -5.01 -9.78 27.61
C THR A 89 -4.95 -10.53 26.28
N VAL A 90 -4.13 -10.09 25.32
CA VAL A 90 -3.93 -10.82 24.05
C VAL A 90 -3.28 -12.17 24.28
N LEU A 91 -2.24 -12.26 25.12
CA LEU A 91 -1.57 -13.53 25.38
C LEU A 91 -2.49 -14.53 26.11
N LYS A 92 -3.38 -14.04 26.99
CA LYS A 92 -4.42 -14.88 27.59
C LYS A 92 -5.39 -15.51 26.59
N LEU A 93 -5.53 -14.97 25.37
CA LEU A 93 -6.30 -15.63 24.32
C LEU A 93 -5.68 -16.96 23.88
N ALA A 94 -4.35 -17.11 23.95
CA ALA A 94 -3.69 -18.38 23.64
C ALA A 94 -4.03 -19.48 24.67
N GLU A 95 -4.28 -19.08 25.91
CA GLU A 95 -4.73 -19.92 27.03
C GLU A 95 -6.25 -20.08 27.08
N TYR A 96 -6.98 -19.43 26.17
CA TYR A 96 -8.44 -19.50 26.15
C TYR A 96 -8.90 -20.86 25.62
N HIS A 97 -9.16 -21.78 26.54
CA HIS A 97 -9.54 -23.16 26.25
C HIS A 97 -11.05 -23.36 26.05
N ASN A 98 -11.83 -22.30 25.83
CA ASN A 98 -13.25 -22.47 25.55
C ASN A 98 -13.42 -23.23 24.23
N LEU A 99 -14.01 -24.42 24.32
CA LEU A 99 -14.22 -25.36 23.21
C LEU A 99 -15.20 -24.86 22.15
N ARG A 100 -15.67 -23.61 22.21
CA ARG A 100 -16.56 -23.00 21.23
C ARG A 100 -15.87 -22.16 20.16
N TYR A 101 -14.70 -21.59 20.42
CA TYR A 101 -14.10 -20.59 19.53
C TYR A 101 -12.68 -20.97 19.09
N LYS A 102 -12.35 -20.62 17.85
CA LYS A 102 -10.97 -20.57 17.34
C LYS A 102 -10.72 -19.19 16.73
N PHE A 103 -9.47 -18.75 16.73
CA PHE A 103 -9.08 -17.42 16.28
C PHE A 103 -8.16 -17.49 15.07
N CYS A 104 -8.35 -16.59 14.12
CA CYS A 104 -7.41 -16.37 13.03
C CYS A 104 -7.06 -14.89 12.93
N PHE A 105 -5.77 -14.58 13.05
CA PHE A 105 -5.26 -13.21 12.99
C PHE A 105 -4.49 -12.98 11.70
N PHE A 106 -4.90 -11.97 10.95
CA PHE A 106 -4.21 -11.47 9.77
C PHE A 106 -3.43 -10.20 10.13
N ILE A 107 -2.11 -10.22 10.00
CA ILE A 107 -1.24 -9.09 10.34
C ILE A 107 -0.35 -8.77 9.15
N ASP A 108 -0.59 -7.62 8.53
CA ASP A 108 0.11 -7.18 7.32
C ASP A 108 1.17 -6.14 7.64
N GLY A 109 2.36 -6.30 7.04
CA GLY A 109 3.45 -5.33 7.10
C GLY A 109 4.19 -5.33 8.44
N LEU A 110 4.61 -6.49 8.95
CA LEU A 110 5.40 -6.53 10.19
C LEU A 110 6.70 -5.70 10.12
N ASP A 111 7.27 -5.51 8.93
CA ASP A 111 8.43 -4.63 8.71
C ASP A 111 8.12 -3.14 8.89
N GLU A 112 6.85 -2.76 8.92
CA GLU A 112 6.38 -1.39 9.15
C GLU A 112 6.06 -1.11 10.62
N TYR A 113 6.27 -2.09 11.51
CA TYR A 113 6.14 -1.91 12.93
C TYR A 113 7.27 -1.01 13.47
N ASP A 114 6.89 0.09 14.12
CA ASP A 114 7.80 1.05 14.73
C ASP A 114 8.07 0.65 16.20
N GLY A 115 8.89 -0.39 16.38
CA GLY A 115 9.30 -0.89 17.69
C GLY A 115 10.26 -2.09 17.62
N ASP A 116 10.38 -2.84 18.72
CA ASP A 116 11.26 -4.01 18.77
C ASP A 116 10.66 -5.22 18.04
N HIS A 117 11.15 -5.49 16.84
CA HIS A 117 10.76 -6.64 16.02
C HIS A 117 10.97 -8.00 16.72
N HIS A 118 11.94 -8.16 17.62
CA HIS A 118 12.05 -9.40 18.38
C HIS A 118 10.89 -9.57 19.35
N ASP A 119 10.38 -8.47 19.89
CA ASP A 119 9.24 -8.50 20.79
C ASP A 119 7.93 -8.89 20.11
N ILE A 120 7.65 -8.32 18.94
CA ILE A 120 6.45 -8.70 18.19
C ILE A 120 6.52 -10.16 17.73
N ILE A 121 7.69 -10.63 17.30
CA ILE A 121 7.93 -12.04 16.94
C ILE A 121 7.64 -12.95 18.14
N ARG A 122 8.10 -12.60 19.35
CA ARG A 122 7.79 -13.37 20.57
C ARG A 122 6.29 -13.44 20.85
N ILE A 123 5.57 -12.32 20.74
CA ILE A 123 4.11 -12.30 20.91
C ILE A 123 3.44 -13.23 19.90
N MET A 124 3.80 -13.12 18.62
CA MET A 124 3.22 -13.98 17.58
C MET A 124 3.56 -15.45 17.81
N ALA A 125 4.77 -15.78 18.23
CA ALA A 125 5.16 -17.16 18.54
C ALA A 125 4.34 -17.73 19.70
N THR A 126 4.10 -16.95 20.76
CA THR A 126 3.24 -17.39 21.88
C THR A 126 1.80 -17.62 21.43
N LEU A 127 1.25 -16.75 20.57
CA LEU A 127 -0.10 -16.94 20.02
C LEU A 127 -0.19 -18.18 19.12
N ALA A 128 0.78 -18.36 18.22
CA ALA A 128 0.81 -19.49 17.29
C ALA A 128 1.03 -20.85 17.96
N ALA A 129 1.56 -20.88 19.19
CA ALA A 129 1.71 -22.10 19.97
C ALA A 129 0.35 -22.68 20.41
N SER A 130 -0.72 -21.88 20.41
CA SER A 130 -2.07 -22.36 20.73
C SER A 130 -2.70 -23.08 19.52
N PRO A 131 -3.22 -24.30 19.68
CA PRO A 131 -3.89 -25.03 18.59
C PRO A 131 -5.19 -24.36 18.11
N ASN A 132 -5.71 -23.41 18.91
CA ASN A 132 -6.92 -22.66 18.61
C ASN A 132 -6.64 -21.35 17.88
N ILE A 133 -5.37 -21.00 17.62
CA ILE A 133 -5.01 -19.75 16.96
C ILE A 133 -4.23 -20.04 15.68
N LYS A 134 -4.65 -19.41 14.58
CA LYS A 134 -3.89 -19.32 13.34
C LYS A 134 -3.42 -17.90 13.11
N LEU A 135 -2.19 -17.75 12.64
CA LEU A 135 -1.65 -16.46 12.22
C LEU A 135 -1.37 -16.49 10.73
N CYS A 136 -1.71 -15.41 10.04
CA CYS A 136 -1.29 -15.13 8.68
C CYS A 136 -0.55 -13.79 8.71
N LEU A 137 0.78 -13.86 8.57
CA LEU A 137 1.69 -12.73 8.72
C LEU A 137 2.29 -12.38 7.36
N SER A 138 2.50 -11.09 7.08
CA SER A 138 3.28 -10.65 5.92
C SER A 138 4.32 -9.60 6.33
N SER A 139 5.47 -9.64 5.65
CA SER A 139 6.56 -8.69 5.81
C SER A 139 7.40 -8.64 4.54
N ARG A 140 8.26 -7.61 4.42
CA ARG A 140 9.46 -7.70 3.56
C ARG A 140 10.38 -8.84 4.05
N PRO A 141 11.23 -9.41 3.18
CA PRO A 141 12.12 -10.52 3.53
C PRO A 141 13.37 -10.03 4.30
N TRP A 142 13.16 -9.31 5.41
CA TRP A 142 14.26 -8.92 6.29
C TRP A 142 14.77 -10.12 7.07
N ASN A 143 16.08 -10.17 7.31
CA ASN A 143 16.75 -11.29 7.97
C ASN A 143 16.07 -11.71 9.28
N ILE A 144 15.57 -10.77 10.07
CA ILE A 144 14.89 -11.07 11.34
C ILE A 144 13.60 -11.90 11.16
N PHE A 145 12.84 -11.67 10.09
CA PHE A 145 11.63 -12.44 9.79
C PHE A 145 11.97 -13.74 9.06
N GLU A 146 13.02 -13.74 8.24
CA GLU A 146 13.58 -14.95 7.63
C GLU A 146 14.09 -15.93 8.69
N ASP A 147 14.79 -15.43 9.71
CA ASP A 147 15.29 -16.24 10.83
C ASP A 147 14.13 -16.82 11.66
N ALA A 148 13.06 -16.04 11.86
CA ALA A 148 11.90 -16.43 12.66
C ALA A 148 10.93 -17.38 11.95
N TYR A 149 10.65 -17.14 10.66
CA TYR A 149 9.57 -17.81 9.91
C TYR A 149 10.06 -18.55 8.65
N GLY A 150 11.30 -18.33 8.21
CA GLY A 150 11.81 -18.84 6.93
C GLY A 150 12.11 -20.35 6.88
N ARG A 151 12.17 -21.04 8.02
CA ARG A 151 12.54 -22.46 8.08
C ARG A 151 11.41 -23.41 7.65
N ALA A 152 10.16 -23.02 7.86
CA ALA A 152 8.99 -23.83 7.52
C ALA A 152 8.53 -23.49 6.09
N LEU A 153 9.13 -24.14 5.10
CA LEU A 153 8.86 -23.86 3.67
C LEU A 153 7.40 -24.12 3.25
N ASP A 154 6.68 -24.98 3.98
CA ASP A 154 5.26 -25.29 3.79
C ASP A 154 4.31 -24.24 4.40
N GLN A 155 4.84 -23.32 5.20
CA GLN A 155 4.07 -22.28 5.90
C GLN A 155 4.44 -20.87 5.43
N LYS A 156 5.12 -20.78 4.30
CA LYS A 156 5.65 -19.54 3.75
C LYS A 156 5.41 -19.44 2.27
N LEU A 157 5.07 -18.23 1.82
CA LEU A 157 4.90 -17.91 0.40
C LEU A 157 5.71 -16.65 0.08
N TYR A 158 6.52 -16.72 -0.96
CA TYR A 158 7.15 -15.56 -1.57
C TYR A 158 6.28 -15.06 -2.72
N LEU A 159 5.66 -13.90 -2.55
CA LEU A 159 4.74 -13.35 -3.56
C LEU A 159 5.45 -13.10 -4.90
N GLN A 160 6.73 -12.71 -4.89
CA GLN A 160 7.47 -12.48 -6.12
C GLN A 160 7.59 -13.74 -7.01
N ASP A 161 7.56 -14.93 -6.40
CA ASP A 161 7.64 -16.20 -7.14
C ASP A 161 6.29 -16.62 -7.72
N LEU A 162 5.20 -16.06 -7.19
CA LEU A 162 3.82 -16.42 -7.56
C LEU A 162 3.17 -15.43 -8.54
N THR A 163 3.73 -14.23 -8.69
CA THR A 163 3.16 -13.18 -9.56
C THR A 163 3.57 -13.29 -11.03
N ARG A 164 4.50 -14.19 -11.37
CA ARG A 164 5.08 -14.29 -12.73
C ARG A 164 4.04 -14.41 -13.84
N ASN A 165 3.07 -15.31 -13.67
CA ASN A 165 2.03 -15.55 -14.69
C ASN A 165 1.08 -14.35 -14.80
N ASP A 166 0.69 -13.76 -13.67
CA ASP A 166 -0.18 -12.59 -13.66
C ASP A 166 0.49 -11.36 -14.29
N ILE A 167 1.79 -11.18 -14.05
CA ILE A 167 2.60 -10.14 -14.71
C ILE A 167 2.63 -10.36 -16.22
N SER A 168 2.89 -11.59 -16.67
CA SER A 168 2.92 -11.92 -18.10
C SER A 168 1.56 -11.64 -18.75
N LEU A 169 0.46 -12.05 -18.11
CA LEU A 169 -0.90 -11.83 -18.61
C LEU A 169 -1.23 -10.34 -18.65
N TYR A 170 -0.93 -9.62 -17.57
CA TYR A 170 -1.14 -8.18 -17.46
C TYR A 170 -0.37 -7.43 -18.55
N ALA A 171 0.94 -7.71 -18.71
CA ALA A 171 1.76 -7.05 -19.71
C ALA A 171 1.24 -7.30 -21.13
N HIS A 172 0.83 -8.53 -21.42
CA HIS A 172 0.26 -8.89 -22.72
C HIS A 172 -1.02 -8.11 -23.00
N HIS A 173 -2.01 -8.18 -22.11
CA HIS A 173 -3.29 -7.50 -22.28
C HIS A 173 -3.13 -5.98 -22.39
N ARG A 174 -2.30 -5.38 -21.54
CA ARG A 174 -2.10 -3.92 -21.55
C ARG A 174 -1.42 -3.42 -22.82
N LEU A 175 -0.51 -4.18 -23.41
CA LEU A 175 0.07 -3.80 -24.69
C LEU A 175 -0.95 -3.91 -25.82
N GLU A 176 -1.76 -4.97 -25.83
CA GLU A 176 -2.83 -5.16 -26.84
C GLU A 176 -3.94 -4.11 -26.78
N GLU A 177 -4.23 -3.55 -25.60
CA GLU A 177 -5.18 -2.45 -25.43
C GLU A 177 -4.76 -1.15 -26.14
N HIS A 178 -3.48 -0.99 -26.48
CA HIS A 178 -2.98 0.25 -27.06
C HIS A 178 -3.39 0.39 -28.55
N PRO A 179 -3.95 1.52 -29.00
CA PRO A 179 -4.46 1.68 -30.37
C PRO A 179 -3.41 1.45 -31.48
N ASN A 180 -2.14 1.74 -31.19
CA ASN A 180 -1.02 1.55 -32.12
C ASN A 180 -0.35 0.17 -31.99
N TRP A 181 -0.90 -0.74 -31.17
CA TRP A 181 -0.40 -2.11 -31.13
C TRP A 181 -0.87 -2.87 -32.37
N VAL A 182 0.10 -3.31 -33.18
CA VAL A 182 -0.19 -4.10 -34.38
C VAL A 182 -0.10 -5.57 -34.03
N ALA A 183 -1.20 -6.30 -34.23
CA ALA A 183 -1.23 -7.73 -34.04
C ALA A 183 -0.21 -8.40 -34.99
N PRO A 184 0.63 -9.33 -34.49
CA PRO A 184 1.66 -9.95 -35.30
C PRO A 184 1.05 -10.78 -36.44
N LEU A 185 1.56 -10.57 -37.66
CA LEU A 185 1.03 -11.13 -38.90
C LEU A 185 1.66 -12.49 -39.24
N ASP A 186 2.89 -12.73 -38.78
CA ASP A 186 3.61 -13.99 -38.99
C ASP A 186 4.17 -14.60 -37.69
N ASP A 187 4.74 -15.81 -37.80
CA ASP A 187 5.28 -16.53 -36.64
C ASP A 187 6.56 -15.90 -36.07
N ALA A 188 7.31 -15.14 -36.88
CA ALA A 188 8.49 -14.43 -36.41
C ALA A 188 8.06 -13.22 -35.56
N GLU A 189 7.09 -12.42 -36.00
CA GLU A 189 6.54 -11.30 -35.23
C GLU A 189 5.89 -11.78 -33.92
N LYS A 190 5.14 -12.90 -33.97
CA LYS A 190 4.59 -13.54 -32.75
C LYS A 190 5.69 -13.90 -31.76
N LEU A 191 6.81 -14.44 -32.25
CA LEU A 191 7.95 -14.80 -31.40
C LEU A 191 8.55 -13.56 -30.74
N HIS A 192 8.75 -12.46 -31.47
CA HIS A 192 9.27 -11.20 -30.91
C HIS A 192 8.33 -10.63 -29.85
N CYS A 193 7.01 -10.60 -30.10
CA CYS A 193 6.05 -10.15 -29.10
C CYS A 193 6.09 -11.01 -27.84
N ARG A 194 6.19 -12.35 -27.98
CA ARG A 194 6.33 -13.24 -26.82
C ARG A 194 7.63 -12.98 -26.06
N GLN A 195 8.74 -12.76 -26.75
CA GLN A 195 10.02 -12.42 -26.13
C GLN A 195 9.94 -11.09 -25.38
N LEU A 196 9.21 -10.10 -25.90
CA LEU A 196 8.98 -8.82 -25.23
C LEU A 196 8.27 -9.02 -23.88
N ILE A 197 7.19 -9.80 -23.87
CA ILE A 197 6.45 -10.13 -22.64
C ILE A 197 7.31 -10.92 -21.66
N LEU A 198 8.10 -11.88 -22.14
CA LEU A 198 9.03 -12.63 -21.29
C LEU A 198 10.08 -11.72 -20.67
N GLU A 199 10.64 -10.79 -21.43
CA GLU A 199 11.65 -9.83 -20.94
C GLU A 199 11.06 -8.91 -19.85
N ILE A 200 9.83 -8.42 -20.02
CA ILE A 200 9.11 -7.68 -18.97
C ILE A 200 8.93 -8.54 -17.73
N THR A 201 8.47 -9.77 -17.92
CA THR A 201 8.12 -10.70 -16.83
C THR A 201 9.35 -11.08 -16.00
N GLU A 202 10.47 -11.36 -16.65
CA GLU A 202 11.73 -11.73 -15.98
C GLU A 202 12.36 -10.53 -15.30
N LYS A 203 12.37 -9.37 -15.95
CA LYS A 203 13.01 -8.17 -15.41
C LYS A 203 12.23 -7.54 -14.24
N ALA A 204 10.92 -7.80 -14.16
CA ALA A 204 10.07 -7.31 -13.08
C ALA A 204 10.43 -7.87 -11.69
N GLN A 205 11.06 -9.04 -11.61
CA GLN A 205 11.38 -9.70 -10.34
C GLN A 205 10.16 -9.77 -9.37
N GLY A 206 8.97 -9.99 -9.93
CA GLY A 206 7.71 -10.05 -9.19
C GLY A 206 7.11 -8.71 -8.75
N VAL A 207 7.69 -7.57 -9.15
CA VAL A 207 7.26 -6.22 -8.74
C VAL A 207 6.25 -5.63 -9.73
N PHE A 208 4.97 -5.71 -9.40
CA PHE A 208 3.89 -5.17 -10.26
C PHE A 208 3.99 -3.68 -10.57
N LEU A 209 4.43 -2.86 -9.60
CA LEU A 209 4.63 -1.42 -9.83
C LEU A 209 5.67 -1.17 -10.93
N TRP A 210 6.72 -1.97 -10.97
CA TRP A 210 7.74 -1.87 -12.02
C TRP A 210 7.12 -2.16 -13.39
N VAL A 211 6.32 -3.22 -13.49
CA VAL A 211 5.62 -3.61 -14.72
C VAL A 211 4.69 -2.50 -15.19
N PHE A 212 3.93 -1.91 -14.27
CA PHE A 212 3.04 -0.78 -14.57
C PHE A 212 3.80 0.39 -15.20
N LEU A 213 4.93 0.80 -14.61
CA LEU A 213 5.77 1.88 -15.13
C LEU A 213 6.42 1.55 -16.47
N VAL A 214 6.87 0.31 -16.65
CA VAL A 214 7.41 -0.16 -17.94
C VAL A 214 6.33 -0.12 -19.02
N ILE A 215 5.12 -0.60 -18.73
CA ILE A 215 4.00 -0.57 -19.68
C ILE A 215 3.67 0.86 -20.08
N GLN A 216 3.64 1.82 -19.14
CA GLN A 216 3.48 3.24 -19.48
C GLN A 216 4.58 3.74 -20.42
N SER A 217 5.85 3.42 -20.15
CA SER A 217 6.96 3.79 -21.04
C SER A 217 6.86 3.15 -22.43
N LEU A 218 6.34 1.92 -22.52
CA LEU A 218 6.11 1.23 -23.79
C LEU A 218 4.92 1.82 -24.55
N HIS A 219 3.84 2.22 -23.87
CA HIS A 219 2.73 2.95 -24.47
C HIS A 219 3.19 4.29 -25.06
N GLU A 220 4.07 5.02 -24.37
CA GLU A 220 4.71 6.22 -24.94
C GLU A 220 5.50 5.87 -26.22
N GLY A 221 6.26 4.77 -26.20
CA GLY A 221 6.96 4.28 -27.39
C GLY A 221 6.02 3.97 -28.55
N LEU A 222 4.94 3.23 -28.29
CA LEU A 222 3.91 2.93 -29.29
C LEU A 222 3.20 4.18 -29.82
N THR A 223 2.98 5.17 -28.96
CA THR A 223 2.44 6.48 -29.37
C THR A 223 3.39 7.19 -30.34
N ASN A 224 4.70 7.04 -30.14
CA ASN A 224 5.73 7.59 -31.02
C ASN A 224 6.02 6.73 -32.28
N GLY A 225 5.35 5.57 -32.42
CA GLY A 225 5.56 4.64 -33.53
C GLY A 225 6.80 3.75 -33.40
N ASP A 226 7.30 3.53 -32.17
CA ASP A 226 8.43 2.63 -31.93
C ASP A 226 8.10 1.19 -32.38
N SER A 227 9.00 0.56 -33.13
CA SER A 227 8.88 -0.85 -33.52
C SER A 227 9.19 -1.79 -32.35
N ILE A 228 8.77 -3.06 -32.43
CA ILE A 228 9.02 -4.07 -31.38
C ILE A 228 10.51 -4.15 -30.97
N PRO A 229 11.50 -4.15 -31.90
CA PRO A 229 12.92 -4.09 -31.52
C PRO A 229 13.32 -2.84 -30.71
N VAL A 230 12.72 -1.69 -30.99
CA VAL A 230 12.96 -0.45 -30.24
C VAL A 230 12.34 -0.56 -28.84
N LEU A 231 11.15 -1.16 -28.72
CA LEU A 231 10.52 -1.44 -27.44
C LEU A 231 11.38 -2.37 -26.56
N HIS A 232 11.97 -3.43 -27.13
CA HIS A 232 12.96 -4.26 -26.42
C HIS A 232 14.13 -3.43 -25.90
N ARG A 233 14.73 -2.58 -26.75
CA ARG A 233 15.83 -1.71 -26.35
C ARG A 233 15.43 -0.78 -25.20
N ARG A 234 14.22 -0.22 -25.26
CA ARG A 234 13.65 0.62 -24.19
C ARG A 234 13.57 -0.14 -22.87
N ILE A 235 13.05 -1.37 -22.85
CA ILE A 235 13.01 -2.20 -21.63
C ILE A 235 14.42 -2.39 -21.08
N ARG A 236 15.42 -2.68 -21.93
CA ARG A 236 16.80 -2.91 -21.49
C ARG A 236 17.42 -1.71 -20.80
N THR A 237 17.10 -0.49 -21.24
CA THR A 237 17.61 0.74 -20.62
C THR A 237 16.97 1.07 -19.27
N LEU A 238 15.76 0.57 -18.99
CA LEU A 238 15.09 0.82 -17.72
C LEU A 238 15.76 0.02 -16.58
N PRO A 239 16.05 0.63 -15.42
CA PRO A 239 16.58 -0.10 -14.27
C PRO A 239 15.57 -1.14 -13.77
N ALA A 240 16.04 -2.30 -13.28
CA ALA A 240 15.16 -3.31 -12.66
C ALA A 240 14.78 -2.93 -11.21
N ASP A 241 15.67 -2.22 -10.51
CA ASP A 241 15.42 -1.67 -9.19
C ASP A 241 14.50 -0.45 -9.25
N LEU A 242 13.49 -0.39 -8.37
CA LEU A 242 12.49 0.69 -8.38
C LEU A 242 13.09 2.04 -8.01
N GLU A 243 14.04 2.11 -7.07
CA GLU A 243 14.63 3.39 -6.67
C GLU A 243 15.47 3.97 -7.81
N GLN A 244 16.27 3.13 -8.47
CA GLN A 244 17.01 3.52 -9.67
C GLN A 244 16.06 3.92 -10.81
N PHE A 245 14.93 3.24 -10.97
CA PHE A 245 13.93 3.59 -11.97
C PHE A 245 13.29 4.96 -11.64
N PHE A 246 12.93 5.24 -10.39
CA PHE A 246 12.44 6.57 -9.99
C PHE A 246 13.48 7.66 -10.27
N LYS A 247 14.76 7.44 -9.91
CA LYS A 247 15.86 8.35 -10.26
C LYS A 247 15.95 8.58 -11.77
N HIS A 248 15.86 7.51 -12.56
CA HIS A 248 15.85 7.59 -14.02
C HIS A 248 14.68 8.45 -14.52
N MET A 249 13.45 8.19 -14.07
CA MET A 249 12.27 8.97 -14.46
C MET A 249 12.43 10.46 -14.14
N LEU A 250 12.83 10.79 -12.91
CA LEU A 250 13.03 12.17 -12.47
C LEU A 250 14.14 12.87 -13.27
N SER A 251 15.20 12.14 -13.64
CA SER A 251 16.28 12.69 -14.48
C SER A 251 15.84 13.07 -15.90
N THR A 252 14.72 12.53 -16.38
CA THR A 252 14.16 12.88 -17.71
C THR A 252 13.25 14.12 -17.68
N VAL A 253 12.96 14.67 -16.49
CA VAL A 253 12.17 15.90 -16.37
C VAL A 253 13.04 17.08 -16.81
N ASP A 254 12.48 17.92 -17.68
CA ASP A 254 13.14 19.14 -18.15
C ASP A 254 13.61 19.99 -16.94
N PRO A 255 14.90 20.38 -16.87
CA PRO A 255 15.44 21.23 -15.82
C PRO A 255 14.62 22.48 -15.52
N PHE A 256 13.93 23.03 -16.52
CA PHE A 256 13.03 24.16 -16.37
C PHE A 256 11.93 23.93 -15.32
N TYR A 257 11.49 22.69 -15.13
CA TYR A 257 10.43 22.33 -14.19
C TYR A 257 10.91 21.83 -12.82
N HIS A 258 12.23 21.79 -12.58
CA HIS A 258 12.77 21.17 -11.36
C HIS A 258 12.29 21.86 -10.08
N ALA A 259 12.17 23.19 -10.08
CA ALA A 259 11.71 23.93 -8.91
C ALA A 259 10.27 23.53 -8.51
N GLN A 260 9.34 23.51 -9.47
CA GLN A 260 7.95 23.13 -9.22
C GLN A 260 7.82 21.64 -8.88
N MET A 261 8.62 20.79 -9.51
CA MET A 261 8.67 19.35 -9.21
C MET A 261 9.10 19.12 -7.76
N VAL A 262 10.22 19.70 -7.33
CA VAL A 262 10.75 19.57 -5.97
C VAL A 262 9.73 20.07 -4.95
N GLN A 263 9.13 21.25 -5.17
CA GLN A 263 8.12 21.78 -4.25
C GLN A 263 6.91 20.85 -4.14
N SER A 264 6.41 20.31 -5.25
CA SER A 264 5.29 19.38 -5.27
C SER A 264 5.57 18.13 -4.44
N PHE A 265 6.75 17.53 -4.61
CA PHE A 265 7.16 16.36 -3.83
C PHE A 265 7.40 16.66 -2.36
N GLN A 266 7.99 17.80 -2.02
CA GLN A 266 8.22 18.20 -0.62
C GLN A 266 6.89 18.34 0.13
N VAL A 267 5.91 19.00 -0.48
CA VAL A 267 4.59 19.21 0.12
C VAL A 267 3.83 17.90 0.26
N ALA A 268 3.81 17.07 -0.78
CA ALA A 268 3.21 15.73 -0.72
C ALA A 268 3.89 14.84 0.33
N ASN A 269 5.21 14.94 0.49
CA ASN A 269 5.94 14.12 1.46
C ASN A 269 5.70 14.57 2.92
N ALA A 270 5.55 15.88 3.12
CA ALA A 270 5.28 16.50 4.41
C ALA A 270 3.83 16.30 4.89
N SER A 271 2.88 15.99 4.01
CA SER A 271 1.48 15.80 4.38
C SER A 271 1.21 14.42 4.97
N SER A 272 0.27 14.32 5.91
CA SER A 272 -0.15 13.02 6.47
C SER A 272 -1.06 12.20 5.54
N GLY A 273 -1.45 12.75 4.39
CA GLY A 273 -2.33 12.11 3.41
C GLY A 273 -2.47 12.96 2.15
N ALA A 274 -3.41 12.57 1.29
CA ALA A 274 -3.69 13.26 0.05
C ALA A 274 -4.07 14.75 0.29
N LEU A 275 -3.60 15.62 -0.59
CA LEU A 275 -3.82 17.07 -0.48
C LEU A 275 -4.67 17.58 -1.63
N PRO A 276 -5.54 18.58 -1.42
CA PRO A 276 -6.35 19.14 -2.51
C PRO A 276 -5.49 19.62 -3.68
N LEU A 277 -5.89 19.29 -4.91
CA LEU A 277 -5.20 19.70 -6.14
C LEU A 277 -5.03 21.22 -6.26
N MET A 278 -6.01 21.97 -5.75
CA MET A 278 -5.96 23.43 -5.73
C MET A 278 -4.80 23.97 -4.88
N LEU A 279 -4.33 23.23 -3.87
CA LEU A 279 -3.16 23.63 -3.11
C LEU A 279 -1.95 23.76 -4.02
N TYR A 280 -1.74 22.81 -4.94
CA TYR A 280 -0.64 22.85 -5.91
C TYR A 280 -0.77 24.01 -6.88
N VAL A 281 -1.99 24.44 -7.21
CA VAL A 281 -2.22 25.68 -8.00
C VAL A 281 -1.72 26.89 -7.24
N PHE A 282 -2.07 27.03 -5.97
CA PHE A 282 -1.64 28.17 -5.16
C PHE A 282 -0.15 28.15 -4.83
N MET A 283 0.46 26.97 -4.74
CA MET A 283 1.90 26.83 -4.56
C MET A 283 2.69 27.32 -5.78
N ASP A 284 2.23 26.99 -6.99
CA ASP A 284 2.80 27.53 -8.23
C ASP A 284 2.68 29.07 -8.25
N GLU A 285 1.53 29.63 -7.85
CA GLU A 285 1.34 31.08 -7.79
C GLU A 285 2.27 31.76 -6.77
N GLU A 286 2.53 31.12 -5.62
CA GLU A 286 3.48 31.63 -4.63
C GLU A 286 4.94 31.54 -5.11
N LEU A 287 5.29 30.50 -5.87
CA LEU A 287 6.61 30.41 -6.52
C LEU A 287 6.82 31.53 -7.55
N ASP A 288 5.80 31.79 -8.36
CA ASP A 288 5.87 32.80 -9.43
C ASP A 288 5.75 34.23 -8.86
N HIS A 289 5.01 34.41 -7.76
CA HIS A 289 4.72 35.71 -7.15
C HIS A 289 4.94 35.69 -5.63
N ALA A 290 6.15 36.07 -5.19
CA ALA A 290 6.51 36.07 -3.77
C ALA A 290 5.53 36.89 -2.90
N GLY A 291 4.94 36.23 -1.91
CA GLY A 291 3.94 36.79 -1.01
C GLY A 291 2.51 36.77 -1.56
N PHE A 292 2.23 36.00 -2.62
CA PHE A 292 0.89 35.77 -3.14
C PHE A 292 -0.08 35.38 -2.03
N ALA A 293 0.28 34.40 -1.20
CA ALA A 293 -0.56 33.90 -0.11
C ALA A 293 -0.94 34.98 0.92
N LEU A 294 -0.12 36.02 1.07
CA LEU A 294 -0.33 37.10 2.04
C LEU A 294 -0.94 38.37 1.42
N LYS A 295 -0.72 38.60 0.12
CA LYS A 295 -1.05 39.87 -0.55
C LYS A 295 -2.17 39.74 -1.57
N ALA A 296 -2.51 38.53 -2.00
CA ALA A 296 -3.53 38.32 -3.03
C ALA A 296 -4.91 38.81 -2.53
N PRO A 297 -5.67 39.56 -3.35
CA PRO A 297 -7.00 39.99 -3.00
C PRO A 297 -7.95 38.79 -2.93
N VAL A 298 -8.70 38.69 -1.84
CA VAL A 298 -9.72 37.66 -1.66
C VAL A 298 -10.92 37.99 -2.53
N HIS A 299 -11.27 37.07 -3.44
CA HIS A 299 -12.41 37.21 -4.34
C HIS A 299 -13.04 35.84 -4.60
N GLN A 300 -14.33 35.83 -4.98
CA GLN A 300 -14.98 34.60 -5.37
C GLN A 300 -14.42 34.11 -6.70
N MET A 301 -13.99 32.84 -6.74
CA MET A 301 -13.59 32.17 -7.97
C MET A 301 -14.79 31.42 -8.56
N PRO A 302 -15.26 31.77 -9.77
CA PRO A 302 -16.30 30.99 -10.44
C PRO A 302 -15.89 29.53 -10.65
N MET A 303 -16.84 28.60 -10.54
CA MET A 303 -16.56 27.16 -10.69
C MET A 303 -15.93 26.78 -12.04
N TYR A 304 -16.24 27.49 -13.12
CA TYR A 304 -15.60 27.24 -14.42
C TYR A 304 -14.09 27.55 -14.40
N ASN A 305 -13.66 28.55 -13.63
CA ASN A 305 -12.24 28.87 -13.44
C ASN A 305 -11.56 27.80 -12.60
N VAL A 306 -12.20 27.31 -11.55
CA VAL A 306 -11.72 26.19 -10.74
C VAL A 306 -11.50 24.96 -11.60
N GLN A 307 -12.48 24.59 -12.43
CA GLN A 307 -12.37 23.44 -13.33
C GLN A 307 -11.22 23.60 -14.33
N ARG A 308 -11.04 24.81 -14.90
CA ARG A 308 -9.90 25.11 -15.78
C ARG A 308 -8.57 24.95 -15.04
N GLN A 309 -8.48 25.38 -13.79
CA GLN A 309 -7.28 25.22 -12.97
C GLN A 309 -7.00 23.75 -12.65
N HIS A 310 -8.03 22.95 -12.33
CA HIS A 310 -7.89 21.51 -12.13
C HIS A 310 -7.32 20.82 -13.37
N GLU A 311 -7.88 21.08 -14.56
CA GLU A 311 -7.40 20.46 -15.80
C GLU A 311 -5.98 20.91 -16.15
N ARG A 312 -5.63 22.18 -15.91
CA ARG A 312 -4.27 22.69 -16.09
C ARG A 312 -3.29 22.00 -15.14
N MET A 313 -3.60 21.97 -13.85
CA MET A 313 -2.69 21.44 -12.83
C MET A 313 -2.50 19.93 -12.93
N LYS A 314 -3.54 19.16 -13.31
CA LYS A 314 -3.38 17.73 -13.62
C LYS A 314 -2.30 17.48 -14.67
N ARG A 315 -2.33 18.26 -15.76
CA ARG A 315 -1.34 18.16 -16.84
C ARG A 315 0.04 18.60 -16.39
N GLN A 316 0.12 19.67 -15.61
CA GLN A 316 1.38 20.17 -15.04
C GLN A 316 2.00 19.15 -14.10
N LEU A 317 1.26 18.62 -13.12
CA LEU A 317 1.76 17.57 -12.23
C LEU A 317 2.22 16.34 -13.02
N ASN A 318 1.45 15.88 -14.00
CA ASN A 318 1.86 14.74 -14.82
C ASN A 318 3.17 15.01 -15.57
N GLY A 319 3.30 16.19 -16.20
CA GLY A 319 4.51 16.56 -16.95
C GLY A 319 5.75 16.75 -16.07
N ARG A 320 5.57 17.30 -14.87
CA ARG A 320 6.67 17.64 -13.94
C ARG A 320 7.06 16.49 -13.02
N CYS A 321 6.12 15.60 -12.70
CA CYS A 321 6.32 14.49 -11.75
C CYS A 321 6.29 13.12 -12.43
N LYS A 322 6.08 13.04 -13.74
CA LYS A 322 6.08 11.80 -14.54
C LYS A 322 5.14 10.71 -13.99
N GLY A 323 3.96 11.12 -13.51
CA GLY A 323 2.98 10.21 -12.94
C GLY A 323 3.33 9.65 -11.55
N LEU A 324 4.42 10.09 -10.92
CA LEU A 324 4.77 9.70 -9.54
C LEU A 324 3.87 10.37 -8.48
N LEU A 325 3.24 11.50 -8.84
CA LEU A 325 2.10 12.07 -8.15
C LEU A 325 0.86 11.91 -9.01
N GLU A 326 -0.18 11.31 -8.46
CA GLU A 326 -1.46 11.06 -9.13
C GLU A 326 -2.56 11.96 -8.58
N VAL A 327 -3.52 12.26 -9.43
CA VAL A 327 -4.69 13.07 -9.07
C VAL A 327 -5.91 12.16 -9.01
N HIS A 328 -6.49 12.04 -7.83
CA HIS A 328 -7.71 11.27 -7.59
C HIS A 328 -8.92 12.20 -7.49
N SER A 329 -10.08 11.70 -7.91
CA SER A 329 -11.36 12.41 -7.74
C SER A 329 -12.10 11.83 -6.54
N ASN A 330 -12.55 12.68 -5.63
CA ASN A 330 -13.52 12.32 -4.61
C ASN A 330 -14.94 12.55 -5.18
N PRO A 331 -15.72 11.48 -5.47
CA PRO A 331 -17.05 11.63 -6.07
C PRO A 331 -18.06 12.30 -5.15
N MET A 332 -17.82 12.28 -3.83
CA MET A 332 -18.71 12.89 -2.83
C MET A 332 -18.46 14.39 -2.67
N GLU A 333 -17.38 14.91 -3.26
CA GLU A 333 -16.99 16.32 -3.17
C GLU A 333 -17.25 17.02 -4.52
N ILE A 334 -18.06 18.08 -4.49
CA ILE A 334 -18.45 18.84 -5.69
C ILE A 334 -17.85 20.25 -5.71
N SER A 335 -17.09 20.64 -4.68
CA SER A 335 -16.42 21.92 -4.60
C SER A 335 -15.04 21.91 -5.27
N TYR A 336 -14.25 22.95 -5.00
CA TYR A 336 -12.86 23.05 -5.43
C TYR A 336 -11.94 21.98 -4.81
N LEU A 337 -12.41 21.27 -3.78
CA LEU A 337 -11.72 20.15 -3.12
C LEU A 337 -11.95 18.79 -3.81
N LYS A 338 -12.69 18.75 -4.92
CA LYS A 338 -13.04 17.52 -5.64
C LYS A 338 -11.84 16.63 -5.97
N TYR A 339 -10.69 17.23 -6.28
CA TYR A 339 -9.50 16.50 -6.67
C TYR A 339 -8.44 16.59 -5.58
N GLU A 340 -7.80 15.46 -5.31
CA GLU A 340 -6.73 15.32 -4.35
C GLU A 340 -5.50 14.71 -5.03
N VAL A 341 -4.32 15.03 -4.52
CA VAL A 341 -3.03 14.57 -5.03
C VAL A 341 -2.36 13.71 -3.98
N ASP A 342 -1.92 12.53 -4.39
CA ASP A 342 -1.13 11.61 -3.57
C ASP A 342 -0.04 10.95 -4.43
N PHE A 343 0.86 10.21 -3.80
CA PHE A 343 1.84 9.40 -4.52
C PHE A 343 1.16 8.24 -5.24
N LEU A 344 1.61 7.96 -6.46
CA LEU A 344 1.22 6.76 -7.24
C LEU A 344 1.29 5.49 -6.39
N HIS A 345 2.36 5.37 -5.60
CA HIS A 345 2.57 4.25 -4.70
C HIS A 345 3.44 4.66 -3.53
N ARG A 346 3.25 4.00 -2.37
CA ARG A 346 4.04 4.26 -1.15
C ARG A 346 5.56 4.18 -1.38
N THR A 347 6.02 3.31 -2.28
CA THR A 347 7.45 3.14 -2.57
C THR A 347 8.09 4.41 -3.09
N VAL A 348 7.33 5.26 -3.80
CA VAL A 348 7.80 6.58 -4.24
C VAL A 348 8.07 7.48 -3.03
N ARG A 349 7.16 7.47 -2.05
CA ARG A 349 7.30 8.24 -0.82
C ARG A 349 8.47 7.75 0.03
N ASP A 350 8.63 6.43 0.17
CA ASP A 350 9.75 5.81 0.88
C ASP A 350 11.08 6.23 0.23
N PHE A 351 11.15 6.17 -1.09
CA PHE A 351 12.31 6.59 -1.88
C PHE A 351 12.71 8.04 -1.62
N LEU A 352 11.74 8.97 -1.60
CA LEU A 352 11.99 10.40 -1.31
C LEU A 352 12.37 10.70 0.14
N ARG A 353 12.34 9.71 1.03
CA ARG A 353 12.80 9.84 2.43
C ARG A 353 14.17 9.22 2.66
N THR A 354 14.75 8.59 1.65
CA THR A 354 16.12 8.06 1.73
C THR A 354 17.12 9.20 1.83
N ARG A 355 18.30 8.95 2.42
CA ARG A 355 19.34 9.98 2.60
C ARG A 355 19.95 10.49 1.30
N GLU A 356 19.71 9.80 0.18
CA GLU A 356 20.28 10.10 -1.13
C GLU A 356 19.43 11.08 -1.96
N MET A 357 18.21 11.38 -1.50
CA MET A 357 17.23 12.27 -2.14
C MET A 357 16.87 13.42 -1.21
#